data_AF-A0A1A9DCB3-F1
#
_entry.id   AF-A0A1A9DCB3-F1
#
_cell.length_a   1.000
_cell.length_b   1.000
_cell.length_c   1.000
_cell.angle_alpha   90.00
_cell.angle_beta   90.00
_cell.angle_gamma   90.00
#
_symmetry.space_group_name_H-M   'P 1'
#
loop_
_entity.id
_entity.type
_entity.pdbx_description
1 polymer ?
#
loop_
_entity_poly.entity_id
_entity_poly.type
_entity_poly.pdbx_seq_one_letter_code
_entity_poly.pdbx_strand_id
1 'polypeptide(L)'
;MSFRHVLMRYSGLTVHRGRALHESAHSAQYGDVMLQKMALHAHTHPDHHPGIQRSVVAAVAVGGALGACARYGAERLWPTGGTHFPWTILLVNTVGCFLMGILMVTLKLRFPDAPRLISPMLGTGVLGGFTSFSHYTDGVRRLFEAGRPGYATGNLLLTVVTCLAGVSAGAVLTHLVLRGGYRPQGGTR
;
A
#
# COMPACT_ATOMS: atom_id res chain seq x y z
N MET A 1 -44.55 0.11 66.28
CA MET A 1 -43.45 0.70 65.47
C MET A 1 -42.75 -0.43 64.73
N SER A 2 -43.00 -0.54 63.42
CA SER A 2 -42.87 -1.78 62.65
C SER A 2 -41.44 -2.04 62.13
N PHE A 3 -41.04 -3.30 62.25
CA PHE A 3 -39.78 -3.97 61.87
C PHE A 3 -39.24 -3.68 60.45
N ARG A 4 -39.98 -2.94 59.61
CA ARG A 4 -39.61 -2.60 58.22
C ARG A 4 -38.44 -1.60 58.11
N HIS A 5 -38.20 -0.76 59.12
CA HIS A 5 -37.12 0.25 59.06
C HIS A 5 -35.71 -0.33 59.29
N VAL A 6 -35.57 -1.48 59.96
CA VAL A 6 -34.25 -2.07 60.26
C VAL A 6 -33.72 -2.88 59.07
N LEU A 7 -34.59 -3.59 58.34
CA LEU A 7 -34.19 -4.41 57.18
C LEU A 7 -33.82 -3.59 55.92
N MET A 8 -34.34 -2.36 55.79
CA MET A 8 -33.97 -1.45 54.68
C MET A 8 -32.55 -0.88 54.82
N ARG A 9 -32.02 -0.77 56.04
CA ARG A 9 -30.65 -0.27 56.27
C ARG A 9 -29.58 -1.32 55.98
N TYR A 10 -29.86 -2.60 56.23
CA TYR A 10 -28.92 -3.71 55.95
C TYR A 10 -28.80 -4.04 54.45
N SER A 11 -29.90 -3.92 53.70
CA SER A 11 -29.91 -4.14 52.25
C SER A 11 -29.11 -3.05 51.49
N GLY A 12 -29.14 -1.80 51.94
CA GLY A 12 -28.36 -0.71 51.34
C GLY A 12 -26.84 -0.80 51.57
N LEU A 13 -26.41 -1.19 52.78
CA LEU A 13 -24.98 -1.30 53.13
C LEU A 13 -24.27 -2.47 52.43
N THR A 14 -24.96 -3.58 52.21
CA THR A 14 -24.40 -4.76 51.54
C THR A 14 -24.24 -4.52 50.04
N VAL A 15 -25.19 -3.83 49.41
CA VAL A 15 -25.12 -3.45 47.99
C VAL A 15 -24.03 -2.41 47.73
N HIS A 16 -23.91 -1.38 48.58
CA HIS A 16 -22.85 -0.37 48.42
C HIS A 16 -21.45 -0.95 48.64
N ARG A 17 -21.27 -1.85 49.61
CA ARG A 17 -19.98 -2.52 49.86
C ARG A 17 -19.61 -3.51 48.76
N GLY A 18 -20.59 -4.25 48.22
CA GLY A 18 -20.39 -5.14 47.08
C GLY A 18 -19.99 -4.39 45.80
N ARG A 19 -20.61 -3.23 45.55
CA ARG A 19 -20.30 -2.37 44.39
C ARG A 19 -18.88 -1.78 44.49
N ALA A 20 -18.50 -1.29 45.67
CA ALA A 20 -17.16 -0.75 45.90
C ALA A 20 -16.05 -1.81 45.79
N LEU A 21 -16.30 -3.05 46.22
CA LEU A 21 -15.36 -4.16 46.05
C LEU A 21 -15.27 -4.61 44.58
N HIS A 22 -16.39 -4.59 43.85
CA HIS A 22 -16.41 -4.91 42.42
C HIS A 22 -15.73 -3.82 41.57
N GLU A 23 -15.88 -2.54 41.92
CA GLU A 23 -15.15 -1.43 41.29
C GLU A 23 -13.65 -1.45 41.64
N SER A 24 -13.29 -1.80 42.87
CA SER A 24 -11.89 -1.93 43.29
C SER A 24 -11.18 -3.10 42.62
N ALA A 25 -11.89 -4.22 42.41
CA ALA A 25 -11.36 -5.35 41.65
C ALA A 25 -11.18 -5.01 40.16
N HIS A 26 -12.13 -4.28 39.57
CA HIS A 26 -12.06 -3.87 38.17
C HIS A 26 -10.97 -2.82 37.92
N SER A 27 -10.74 -1.90 38.87
CA SER A 27 -9.69 -0.88 38.78
C SER A 27 -8.28 -1.46 39.02
N ALA A 28 -8.13 -2.41 39.94
CA ALA A 28 -6.89 -3.16 40.13
C ALA A 28 -6.55 -3.99 38.89
N GLN A 29 -7.53 -4.69 38.33
CA GLN A 29 -7.35 -5.48 37.11
C GLN A 29 -7.02 -4.61 35.88
N TYR A 30 -7.59 -3.40 35.79
CA TYR A 30 -7.21 -2.44 34.75
C TYR A 30 -5.78 -1.89 34.94
N GLY A 31 -5.38 -1.65 36.20
CA GLY A 31 -4.03 -1.24 36.56
C GLY A 31 -2.99 -2.28 36.15
N ASP A 32 -3.24 -3.55 36.44
CA ASP A 32 -2.34 -4.65 36.07
C ASP A 32 -2.25 -4.85 34.56
N VAL A 33 -3.38 -4.76 33.84
CA VAL A 33 -3.39 -4.84 32.37
C VAL A 33 -2.66 -3.64 31.75
N MET A 34 -2.82 -2.45 32.32
CA MET A 34 -2.14 -1.25 31.84
C MET A 34 -0.64 -1.31 32.13
N LEU A 35 -0.23 -1.75 33.31
CA LEU A 35 1.18 -1.96 33.66
C LEU A 35 1.80 -3.07 32.82
N GLN A 36 1.07 -4.15 32.54
CA GLN A 36 1.53 -5.21 31.65
C GLN A 36 1.62 -4.74 30.20
N LYS A 37 0.69 -3.91 29.72
CA LYS A 37 0.81 -3.24 28.40
C LYS A 37 1.99 -2.29 28.37
N MET A 38 2.20 -1.48 29.41
CA MET A 38 3.34 -0.55 29.49
C MET A 38 4.67 -1.31 29.55
N ALA A 39 4.77 -2.39 30.32
CA ALA A 39 5.95 -3.24 30.39
C ALA A 39 6.22 -3.95 29.05
N LEU A 40 5.18 -4.40 28.35
CA LEU A 40 5.29 -4.97 27.01
C LEU A 40 5.78 -3.93 25.99
N HIS A 41 5.33 -2.68 26.10
CA HIS A 41 5.76 -1.55 25.26
C HIS A 41 7.14 -1.01 25.62
N ALA A 42 7.57 -1.13 26.88
CA ALA A 42 8.91 -0.72 27.34
C ALA A 42 10.02 -1.65 26.80
N HIS A 43 9.70 -2.91 26.47
CA HIS A 43 10.65 -3.89 25.91
C HIS A 43 10.59 -4.01 24.37
N THR A 44 9.75 -3.23 23.67
CA THR A 44 9.59 -3.30 22.20
C THR A 44 10.18 -2.12 21.43
N HIS A 45 11.02 -1.30 22.04
CA HIS A 45 11.80 -0.31 21.29
C HIS A 45 13.27 -0.76 21.16
N PRO A 46 13.62 -1.67 20.24
CA PRO A 46 14.94 -1.58 19.65
C PRO A 46 14.97 -0.22 18.96
N ASP A 47 15.91 0.63 19.33
CA ASP A 47 16.30 1.81 18.57
C ASP A 47 16.89 1.36 17.22
N HIS A 48 16.05 0.78 16.37
CA HIS A 48 16.29 0.65 14.96
C HIS A 48 15.98 2.03 14.39
N HIS A 49 16.91 2.97 14.54
CA HIS A 49 17.07 3.96 13.48
C HIS A 49 17.32 3.11 12.22
N PRO A 50 16.41 3.06 11.23
CA PRO A 50 16.70 2.36 10.01
C PRO A 50 17.73 3.24 9.31
N GLY A 51 19.00 3.09 9.68
CA GLY A 51 20.10 3.67 8.96
C GLY A 51 19.87 3.36 7.50
N ILE A 52 19.96 4.38 6.65
CA ILE A 52 19.69 4.28 5.21
C ILE A 52 20.24 2.95 4.73
N GLN A 53 19.34 2.04 4.33
CA GLN A 53 19.74 0.71 3.89
C GLN A 53 20.44 0.90 2.55
N ARG A 54 21.75 1.16 2.58
CA ARG A 54 22.55 1.61 1.44
C ARG A 54 22.40 0.65 0.26
N SER A 55 22.31 -0.65 0.55
CA SER A 55 22.06 -1.70 -0.44
C SER A 55 20.69 -1.56 -1.12
N VAL A 56 19.64 -1.20 -0.38
CA VAL A 56 18.30 -0.95 -0.93
C VAL A 56 18.30 0.29 -1.82
N VAL A 57 18.93 1.37 -1.38
CA VAL A 57 19.06 2.59 -2.20
C VAL A 57 19.82 2.30 -3.49
N ALA A 58 20.92 1.56 -3.42
CA ALA A 58 21.68 1.15 -4.60
C ALA A 58 20.82 0.29 -5.55
N ALA A 59 20.05 -0.66 -5.02
CA ALA A 59 19.17 -1.51 -5.82
C ALA A 59 18.05 -0.70 -6.50
N VAL A 60 17.44 0.26 -5.79
CA VAL A 60 16.45 1.20 -6.35
C VAL A 60 17.09 2.07 -7.42
N ALA A 61 18.31 2.57 -7.21
CA ALA A 61 19.01 3.42 -8.18
C ALA A 61 19.32 2.67 -9.48
N VAL A 62 19.82 1.42 -9.38
CA VAL A 62 20.07 0.57 -10.56
C VAL A 62 18.76 0.26 -11.29
N GLY A 63 17.72 -0.13 -10.55
CA GLY A 63 16.40 -0.35 -11.14
C GLY A 63 15.85 0.91 -11.83
N GLY A 64 15.96 2.06 -11.18
CA GLY A 64 15.54 3.36 -11.70
C GLY A 64 16.25 3.75 -12.98
N ALA A 65 17.57 3.56 -13.03
CA ALA A 65 18.36 3.79 -14.24
C ALA A 65 17.88 2.89 -15.39
N LEU A 66 17.66 1.59 -15.14
CA LEU A 66 17.14 0.67 -16.15
C LEU A 66 15.74 1.07 -16.65
N GLY A 67 14.84 1.42 -15.74
CA GLY A 67 13.50 1.89 -16.08
C GLY A 67 13.52 3.16 -16.91
N ALA A 68 14.33 4.15 -16.52
CA ALA A 68 14.47 5.41 -17.23
C ALA A 68 15.08 5.20 -18.63
N CYS A 69 16.09 4.33 -18.77
CA CYS A 69 16.66 3.96 -20.06
C CYS A 69 15.62 3.26 -20.97
N ALA A 70 14.80 2.37 -20.41
CA ALA A 70 13.74 1.70 -21.17
C ALA A 70 12.68 2.70 -21.66
N ARG A 71 12.26 3.64 -20.82
CA ARG A 71 11.36 4.74 -21.22
C ARG A 71 11.98 5.62 -22.29
N TYR A 72 13.23 6.04 -22.11
CA TYR A 72 13.95 6.84 -23.09
C TYR A 72 14.05 6.10 -24.44
N GLY A 73 14.34 4.79 -24.41
CA GLY A 73 14.30 3.93 -25.58
C GLY A 73 12.92 3.93 -26.25
N ALA A 74 11.85 3.76 -25.50
CA ALA A 74 10.49 3.80 -26.03
C ALA A 74 10.16 5.15 -26.69
N GLU A 75 10.52 6.27 -26.06
CA GLU A 75 10.38 7.63 -26.62
C GLU A 75 11.19 7.80 -27.92
N ARG A 76 12.33 7.12 -28.07
CA ARG A 76 13.15 7.13 -29.28
C ARG A 76 12.63 6.22 -30.40
N LEU A 77 12.11 5.04 -30.06
CA LEU A 77 11.54 4.10 -31.04
C LEU A 77 10.21 4.61 -31.59
N TRP A 78 9.39 5.23 -30.75
CA TRP A 78 8.10 5.79 -31.13
C TRP A 78 8.04 7.28 -30.81
N PRO A 79 8.72 8.15 -31.57
CA PRO A 79 8.71 9.57 -31.31
C PRO A 79 7.31 10.12 -31.58
N THR A 80 6.70 10.73 -30.57
CA THR A 80 5.47 11.49 -30.80
C THR A 80 5.86 12.93 -31.12
N GLY A 81 5.53 13.42 -32.33
CA GLY A 81 5.83 14.80 -32.72
C GLY A 81 5.20 15.82 -31.75
N GLY A 82 5.86 16.96 -31.52
CA GLY A 82 5.53 17.90 -30.43
C GLY A 82 4.12 18.49 -30.44
N THR A 83 3.40 18.39 -31.55
CA THR A 83 2.00 18.82 -31.67
C THR A 83 1.01 17.66 -31.74
N HIS A 84 1.47 16.40 -31.76
CA HIS A 84 0.63 15.21 -31.84
C HIS A 84 0.27 14.67 -30.45
N PHE A 85 -0.73 13.79 -30.39
CA PHE A 85 -1.17 13.17 -29.14
C PHE A 85 -0.06 12.25 -28.58
N PRO A 86 0.39 12.41 -27.31
CA PRO A 86 1.59 11.78 -26.74
C PRO A 86 1.40 10.30 -26.40
N TRP A 87 1.17 9.48 -27.44
CA TRP A 87 0.90 8.05 -27.33
C TRP A 87 1.96 7.29 -26.57
N THR A 88 3.23 7.63 -26.76
CA THR A 88 4.34 6.87 -26.18
C THR A 88 4.35 6.97 -24.67
N ILE A 89 4.16 8.18 -24.12
CA ILE A 89 4.11 8.40 -22.67
C ILE A 89 2.86 7.77 -22.08
N LEU A 90 1.72 7.87 -22.77
CA LEU A 90 0.49 7.20 -22.35
C LEU A 90 0.73 5.69 -22.23
N LEU A 91 1.24 5.04 -23.27
CA LEU A 91 1.50 3.60 -23.27
C LEU A 91 2.51 3.18 -22.22
N VAL A 92 3.61 3.91 -22.08
CA VAL A 92 4.62 3.65 -21.04
C VAL A 92 4.00 3.68 -19.65
N ASN A 93 3.19 4.70 -19.35
CA ASN A 93 2.50 4.80 -18.06
C ASN A 93 1.46 3.70 -17.87
N THR A 94 0.62 3.42 -18.87
CA THR A 94 -0.40 2.36 -18.81
C THR A 94 0.24 0.98 -18.60
N VAL A 95 1.28 0.64 -19.37
CA VAL A 95 2.01 -0.63 -19.23
C VAL A 95 2.70 -0.71 -17.88
N GLY A 96 3.34 0.37 -17.43
CA GLY A 96 3.97 0.41 -16.12
C GLY A 96 2.97 0.18 -14.97
N CYS A 97 1.80 0.82 -15.02
CA CYS A 97 0.72 0.58 -14.04
C CYS A 97 0.20 -0.86 -14.09
N PHE A 98 0.03 -1.44 -15.28
CA PHE A 98 -0.35 -2.84 -15.43
C PHE A 98 0.66 -3.80 -14.81
N LEU A 99 1.96 -3.61 -15.10
CA LEU A 99 3.04 -4.39 -14.51
C LEU A 99 3.12 -4.21 -12.99
N MET A 100 2.84 -3.01 -12.48
CA MET A 100 2.79 -2.75 -11.04
C MET A 100 1.67 -3.54 -10.36
N GLY A 101 0.50 -3.66 -11.00
CA GLY A 101 -0.60 -4.50 -10.52
C GLY A 101 -0.20 -5.97 -10.43
N ILE A 102 0.50 -6.49 -11.45
CA ILE A 102 1.03 -7.86 -11.45
C ILE A 102 2.06 -8.04 -10.33
N LEU A 103 3.02 -7.13 -10.24
CA LEU A 103 4.11 -7.18 -9.27
C LEU A 103 3.57 -7.20 -7.84
N MET A 104 2.64 -6.29 -7.52
CA MET A 104 2.06 -6.18 -6.18
C MET A 104 1.37 -7.49 -5.74
N VAL A 105 0.55 -8.08 -6.62
CA VAL A 105 -0.15 -9.33 -6.30
C VAL A 105 0.82 -10.51 -6.22
N THR A 106 1.80 -10.58 -7.12
CA THR A 106 2.80 -11.66 -7.15
C THR A 106 3.67 -11.65 -5.90
N LEU A 107 4.19 -10.48 -5.50
CA LEU A 107 4.95 -10.33 -4.27
C LEU A 107 4.10 -10.73 -3.06
N LYS A 108 2.84 -10.27 -2.99
CA LYS A 108 1.96 -10.59 -1.87
C LYS A 108 1.62 -12.08 -1.76
N LEU A 109 1.31 -12.75 -2.87
CA LEU A 109 0.78 -14.12 -2.86
C LEU A 109 1.84 -15.20 -2.98
N ARG A 110 2.93 -14.95 -3.73
CA ARG A 110 3.94 -15.98 -4.02
C ARG A 110 5.24 -15.78 -3.26
N PHE A 111 5.58 -14.55 -2.93
CA PHE A 111 6.83 -14.21 -2.25
C PHE A 111 6.56 -13.29 -1.05
N PRO A 112 5.78 -13.73 -0.05
CA PRO A 112 5.50 -12.92 1.14
C PRO A 112 6.79 -12.50 1.85
N ASP A 113 7.83 -13.34 1.78
CA ASP A 113 9.18 -13.07 2.29
C ASP A 113 10.15 -12.61 1.19
N ALA A 114 9.64 -11.98 0.12
CA ALA A 114 10.47 -11.48 -0.98
C ALA A 114 11.68 -10.71 -0.44
N PRO A 115 12.88 -10.91 -1.01
CA PRO A 115 14.09 -10.28 -0.50
C PRO A 115 13.89 -8.77 -0.41
N ARG A 116 14.28 -8.17 0.73
CA ARG A 116 14.16 -6.72 1.01
C ARG A 116 14.72 -5.81 -0.10
N LEU A 117 15.56 -6.34 -0.98
CA LEU A 117 16.18 -5.65 -2.10
C LEU A 117 15.36 -5.73 -3.40
N ILE A 118 14.68 -6.84 -3.67
CA ILE A 118 14.03 -7.10 -4.96
C ILE A 118 12.74 -6.28 -5.10
N SER A 119 11.89 -6.29 -4.06
CA SER A 119 10.63 -5.54 -4.07
C SER A 119 10.83 -4.04 -4.35
N PRO A 120 11.71 -3.32 -3.65
CA PRO A 120 11.95 -1.90 -3.94
C PRO A 120 12.70 -1.69 -5.26
N MET A 121 13.62 -2.58 -5.66
CA MET A 121 14.30 -2.49 -6.96
C MET A 121 13.32 -2.57 -8.13
N LEU A 122 12.36 -3.50 -8.10
CA LEU A 122 11.41 -3.68 -9.20
C LEU A 122 10.29 -2.64 -9.15
N GLY A 123 9.69 -2.42 -7.98
CA GLY A 123 8.57 -1.48 -7.83
C GLY A 123 9.03 -0.03 -7.93
N THR A 124 9.79 0.43 -6.95
CA THR A 124 10.23 1.83 -6.89
C THR A 124 11.32 2.14 -7.91
N GLY A 125 12.24 1.21 -8.15
CA GLY A 125 13.30 1.37 -9.14
C GLY A 125 12.79 1.25 -10.56
N VAL A 126 12.65 0.03 -11.08
CA VAL A 126 12.34 -0.22 -12.51
C VAL A 126 11.02 0.41 -12.93
N LEU A 127 9.91 0.09 -12.26
CA LEU A 127 8.60 0.60 -12.65
C LEU A 127 8.46 2.10 -12.37
N GLY A 128 9.05 2.59 -11.26
CA GLY A 128 9.12 4.02 -10.96
C GLY A 128 9.93 4.84 -11.97
N GLY A 129 11.06 4.31 -12.46
CA GLY A 129 11.87 4.97 -13.50
C GLY A 129 11.28 4.82 -14.91
N PHE A 130 10.58 3.72 -15.17
CA PHE A 130 9.90 3.45 -16.43
C PHE A 130 8.69 4.36 -16.62
N THR A 131 7.90 4.63 -15.58
CA THR A 131 6.76 5.55 -15.66
C THR A 131 7.19 7.01 -15.44
N SER A 132 6.45 7.97 -15.99
CA SER A 132 6.76 9.39 -15.81
C SER A 132 5.53 10.28 -15.86
N PHE A 133 5.30 10.99 -14.76
CA PHE A 133 4.30 12.06 -14.70
C PHE A 133 4.81 13.38 -15.28
N SER A 134 6.11 13.67 -15.14
CA SER A 134 6.70 14.93 -15.65
C SER A 134 6.68 15.03 -17.17
N HIS A 135 6.99 13.94 -17.88
CA HIS A 135 6.87 13.91 -19.35
C HIS A 135 5.41 13.97 -19.80
N TYR A 136 4.50 13.36 -19.03
CA TYR A 136 3.08 13.41 -19.30
C TYR A 136 2.53 14.84 -19.18
N THR A 137 2.86 15.57 -18.11
CA THR A 137 2.40 16.96 -17.94
C THR A 137 3.05 17.91 -18.94
N ASP A 138 4.32 17.70 -19.32
CA ASP A 138 4.95 18.45 -20.40
C ASP A 138 4.22 18.26 -21.74
N GLY A 139 3.84 17.03 -22.07
CA GLY A 139 3.05 16.73 -23.27
C GLY A 139 1.67 17.41 -23.27
N VAL A 140 0.99 17.42 -22.12
CA VAL A 140 -0.29 18.14 -21.94
C VAL A 140 -0.09 19.65 -22.10
N ARG A 141 0.95 20.23 -21.47
CA ARG A 141 1.28 21.64 -21.58
C ARG A 141 1.53 22.05 -23.04
N ARG A 142 2.33 21.28 -23.78
CA ARG A 142 2.62 21.52 -25.20
C ARG A 142 1.36 21.50 -26.06
N LEU A 143 0.40 20.63 -25.77
CA LEU A 143 -0.88 20.60 -26.49
C LEU A 143 -1.74 21.85 -26.22
N PHE A 144 -1.71 22.40 -25.01
CA PHE A 144 -2.34 23.69 -24.72
C PHE A 144 -1.64 24.84 -25.46
N GLU A 145 -0.30 24.88 -25.42
CA GLU A 145 0.50 25.90 -26.13
C GLU A 145 0.29 25.83 -27.65
N ALA A 146 0.08 24.63 -28.21
CA ALA A 146 -0.23 24.42 -29.62
C ALA A 146 -1.69 24.76 -30.01
N GLY A 147 -2.50 25.30 -29.09
CA GLY A 147 -3.90 25.66 -29.36
C GLY A 147 -4.83 24.46 -29.54
N ARG A 148 -4.48 23.28 -28.99
CA ARG A 148 -5.23 22.01 -29.13
C ARG A 148 -5.80 21.53 -27.79
N PRO A 149 -6.64 22.31 -27.09
CA PRO A 149 -7.12 21.98 -25.75
C PRO A 149 -7.93 20.68 -25.69
N GLY A 150 -8.66 20.33 -26.76
CA GLY A 150 -9.39 19.06 -26.83
C GLY A 150 -8.48 17.83 -26.71
N TYR A 151 -7.31 17.86 -27.36
CA TYR A 151 -6.32 16.79 -27.26
C TYR A 151 -5.61 16.80 -25.89
N ALA A 152 -5.35 17.97 -25.33
CA ALA A 152 -4.76 18.10 -24.00
C ALA A 152 -5.67 17.48 -22.93
N THR A 153 -6.96 17.85 -22.92
CA THR A 153 -7.96 17.31 -22.00
C THR A 153 -8.22 15.82 -22.24
N GLY A 154 -8.28 15.40 -23.52
CA GLY A 154 -8.39 13.99 -23.88
C GLY A 154 -7.22 13.17 -23.33
N ASN A 155 -5.99 13.67 -23.47
CA ASN A 155 -4.81 13.02 -22.92
C ASN A 155 -4.84 12.96 -21.38
N LEU A 156 -5.30 14.04 -20.74
CA LEU A 156 -5.43 14.15 -19.29
C LEU A 156 -6.32 13.03 -18.72
N LEU A 157 -7.51 12.86 -19.31
CA LEU A 157 -8.49 11.88 -18.85
C LEU A 157 -8.09 10.47 -19.24
N LEU A 158 -7.69 10.28 -20.51
CA LEU A 158 -7.40 8.95 -21.04
C LEU A 158 -6.23 8.29 -20.31
N THR A 159 -5.17 9.04 -20.01
CA THR A 159 -4.01 8.48 -19.30
C THR A 159 -4.39 8.00 -17.90
N VAL A 160 -5.14 8.80 -17.13
CA VAL A 160 -5.57 8.42 -15.78
C VAL A 160 -6.47 7.17 -15.82
N VAL A 161 -7.46 7.17 -16.71
CA VAL A 161 -8.40 6.04 -16.85
C VAL A 161 -7.66 4.76 -17.25
N THR A 162 -6.78 4.83 -18.25
CA THR A 162 -6.03 3.66 -18.72
C THR A 162 -5.02 3.17 -17.68
N CYS A 163 -4.38 4.05 -16.92
CA CYS A 163 -3.48 3.65 -15.83
C CYS A 163 -4.24 2.93 -14.70
N LEU A 164 -5.39 3.46 -14.28
CA LEU A 164 -6.25 2.82 -13.27
C LEU A 164 -6.80 1.47 -13.75
N ALA A 165 -7.23 1.40 -15.01
CA ALA A 165 -7.66 0.16 -15.64
C ALA A 165 -6.51 -0.84 -15.72
N GLY A 166 -5.32 -0.38 -16.11
CA GLY A 166 -4.10 -1.19 -16.23
C GLY A 166 -3.72 -1.84 -14.91
N VAL A 167 -3.56 -1.05 -13.84
CA VAL A 167 -3.19 -1.61 -12.52
C VAL A 167 -4.24 -2.60 -12.00
N SER A 168 -5.53 -2.30 -12.19
CA SER A 168 -6.62 -3.18 -11.78
C SER A 168 -6.62 -4.47 -12.59
N ALA A 169 -6.47 -4.39 -13.91
CA ALA A 169 -6.41 -5.54 -14.80
C ALA A 169 -5.20 -6.43 -14.49
N GLY A 170 -4.02 -5.84 -14.26
CA GLY A 170 -2.81 -6.58 -13.89
C GLY A 170 -2.98 -7.34 -12.57
N ALA A 171 -3.60 -6.70 -11.58
CA ALA A 171 -3.89 -7.35 -10.30
C ALA A 171 -4.91 -8.50 -10.45
N VAL A 172 -6.03 -8.26 -11.14
CA VAL A 172 -7.08 -9.27 -11.38
C VAL A 172 -6.53 -10.45 -12.16
N LEU A 173 -5.82 -10.21 -13.26
CA LEU A 173 -5.21 -11.26 -14.08
C LEU A 173 -4.29 -12.15 -13.24
N THR A 174 -3.44 -11.53 -12.41
CA THR A 174 -2.53 -12.27 -11.54
C THR A 174 -3.27 -13.10 -10.51
N HIS A 175 -4.34 -12.57 -9.92
CA HIS A 175 -5.20 -13.33 -9.01
C HIS A 175 -5.86 -14.53 -9.70
N LEU A 176 -6.36 -14.37 -10.92
CA LEU A 176 -6.97 -15.46 -11.70
C LEU A 176 -5.96 -16.57 -11.99
N VAL A 177 -4.77 -16.20 -12.45
CA VAL A 177 -3.69 -17.15 -12.77
C VAL A 177 -3.22 -17.89 -11.52
N LEU A 178 -2.99 -17.18 -10.41
CA LEU A 178 -2.46 -17.80 -9.18
C LEU A 178 -3.52 -18.63 -8.43
N ARG A 179 -4.81 -18.24 -8.48
CA ARG A 179 -5.90 -19.05 -7.87
C ARG A 179 -6.19 -20.32 -8.65
N GLY A 180 -6.08 -20.29 -9.98
CA GLY A 180 -6.24 -21.49 -10.83
C GLY A 180 -5.15 -22.55 -10.61
N GLY A 181 -4.02 -22.19 -10.01
CA GLY A 181 -2.91 -23.09 -9.69
C GLY A 181 -3.03 -23.86 -8.36
N TYR A 182 -4.00 -23.55 -7.50
CA TYR A 182 -4.18 -24.25 -6.23
C TYR A 182 -4.93 -25.58 -6.46
N ARG A 183 -4.19 -26.64 -6.80
CA ARG A 183 -4.66 -28.02 -6.62
C ARG A 183 -4.42 -28.40 -5.15
N PRO A 184 -5.45 -28.76 -4.36
CA PRO A 184 -5.21 -29.41 -3.10
C PRO A 184 -4.41 -30.69 -3.38
N GLN A 185 -3.18 -30.77 -2.88
CA GLN A 185 -2.53 -32.07 -2.76
C GLN A 185 -3.42 -32.88 -1.81
N GLY A 186 -4.12 -33.86 -2.37
CA GLY A 186 -4.95 -34.77 -1.61
C GLY A 186 -4.12 -35.41 -0.52
N GLY A 187 -4.46 -35.11 0.73
CA GLY A 187 -3.94 -35.82 1.89
C GLY A 187 -4.41 -37.26 1.79
N THR A 188 -3.51 -38.14 1.35
CA THR A 188 -3.59 -39.56 1.64
C THR A 188 -2.58 -39.84 2.74
N ARG A 189 -3.09 -40.05 3.94
CA ARG A 189 -2.56 -40.98 4.95
C ARG A 189 -3.60 -41.15 6.05
#